data_AF-A0A371X726-F1
#
_entry.id   AF-A0A371X726-F1
#
_cell.length_a   1.000
_cell.length_b   1.000
_cell.length_c   1.000
_cell.angle_alpha   90.00
_cell.angle_beta   90.00
_cell.angle_gamma   90.00
#
_symmetry.space_group_name_H-M   'P 1'
#
loop_
_entity.id
_entity.type
_entity.pdbx_description
1 polymer ?
#
loop_
_entity_poly.entity_id
_entity_poly.type
_entity_poly.pdbx_seq_one_letter_code
_entity_poly.pdbx_strand_id
1 'polypeptide(L)'
;MSFEEWLQSRLTAHGFPCGAIDGVIGPVTIAALKAFERSRGFPVDGTADERVVAALRLTASALPAGVIRPADLPEAEIQKIKLVPQTWPRQADVPAFFGAIGTRQTLIEIPFDMVLAYDRGVRARRMSLHEKVAPSALRVLERVAQLYSAKERAELGLNLFAGSLNVRRMRGGSAYSMHSWGIAIDFDNARNPLNAGRPEARLSHADALPFWQAWEAEGWLSLGRARNFDWMHVQAARL
;
A
#
# COMPACT_ATOMS: atom_id res chain seq x y z
N MET A 1 13.62 1.92 -9.74
CA MET A 1 13.79 0.86 -8.72
C MET A 1 15.04 0.08 -9.06
N SER A 2 15.95 -0.16 -8.12
CA SER A 2 17.10 -1.06 -8.36
C SER A 2 16.66 -2.52 -8.41
N PHE A 3 17.55 -3.44 -8.80
CA PHE A 3 17.25 -4.87 -8.76
C PHE A 3 17.02 -5.35 -7.32
N GLU A 4 17.78 -4.82 -6.37
CA GLU A 4 17.73 -5.16 -4.96
C GLU A 4 16.41 -4.69 -4.33
N GLU A 5 15.98 -3.46 -4.62
CA GLU A 5 14.68 -2.95 -4.19
C GLU A 5 13.53 -3.78 -4.78
N TRP A 6 13.66 -4.18 -6.06
CA TRP A 6 12.69 -5.07 -6.70
C TRP A 6 12.65 -6.42 -5.99
N LEU A 7 13.80 -7.00 -5.70
CA LEU A 7 13.92 -8.30 -5.04
C LEU A 7 13.27 -8.29 -3.66
N GLN A 8 13.61 -7.30 -2.82
CA GLN A 8 13.02 -7.11 -1.48
C GLN A 8 11.50 -6.94 -1.55
N SER A 9 11.02 -6.18 -2.54
CA SER A 9 9.59 -6.01 -2.77
C SER A 9 8.89 -7.32 -3.11
N ARG A 10 9.46 -8.11 -4.04
CA ARG A 10 8.85 -9.35 -4.50
C ARG A 10 8.86 -10.43 -3.44
N LEU A 11 9.96 -10.59 -2.72
CA LEU A 11 10.02 -11.52 -1.59
C LEU A 11 8.94 -11.19 -0.56
N THR A 12 8.80 -9.90 -0.22
CA THR A 12 7.76 -9.42 0.68
C THR A 12 6.36 -9.74 0.14
N ALA A 13 6.11 -9.51 -1.16
CA ALA A 13 4.84 -9.82 -1.81
C ALA A 13 4.51 -11.33 -1.82
N HIS A 14 5.53 -12.20 -1.85
CA HIS A 14 5.39 -13.66 -1.74
C HIS A 14 5.29 -14.16 -0.30
N GLY A 15 5.20 -13.27 0.69
CA GLY A 15 5.08 -13.62 2.10
C GLY A 15 6.41 -13.79 2.84
N PHE A 16 7.53 -13.37 2.24
CA PHE A 16 8.88 -13.43 2.80
C PHE A 16 9.41 -12.00 3.04
N PRO A 17 8.97 -11.32 4.11
CA PRO A 17 9.30 -9.92 4.36
C PRO A 17 10.81 -9.70 4.51
N CYS A 18 11.35 -8.73 3.77
CA CYS A 18 12.78 -8.40 3.78
C CYS A 18 13.15 -7.20 4.66
N GLY A 19 12.18 -6.63 5.37
CA GLY A 19 12.32 -5.35 6.06
C GLY A 19 12.05 -4.17 5.13
N ALA A 20 12.88 -3.13 5.20
CA ALA A 20 12.79 -1.96 4.32
C ALA A 20 13.09 -2.35 2.86
N ILE A 21 12.36 -1.77 1.91
CA ILE A 21 12.69 -1.84 0.48
C ILE A 21 13.68 -0.71 0.19
N ASP A 22 14.90 -0.87 0.66
CA ASP A 22 15.97 0.14 0.64
C ASP A 22 17.11 -0.17 -0.36
N GLY A 23 17.01 -1.31 -1.05
CA GLY A 23 18.02 -1.77 -2.00
C GLY A 23 19.28 -2.37 -1.36
N VAL A 24 19.31 -2.54 -0.03
CA VAL A 24 20.45 -3.12 0.68
C VAL A 24 20.19 -4.59 0.98
N ILE A 25 20.94 -5.49 0.33
CA ILE A 25 20.86 -6.94 0.60
C ILE A 25 21.56 -7.29 1.91
N GLY A 26 20.86 -7.07 3.02
CA GLY A 26 21.31 -7.39 4.36
C GLY A 26 20.87 -8.77 4.86
N PRO A 27 21.21 -9.14 6.11
CA PRO A 27 20.87 -10.44 6.70
C PRO A 27 19.38 -10.77 6.65
N VAL A 28 18.49 -9.78 6.80
CA VAL A 28 17.03 -9.95 6.72
C VAL A 28 16.58 -10.32 5.31
N THR A 29 17.14 -9.66 4.28
CA THR A 29 16.84 -9.98 2.87
C THR A 29 17.35 -11.38 2.50
N ILE A 30 18.55 -11.76 2.97
CA ILE A 30 19.10 -13.10 2.77
C ILE A 30 18.26 -14.17 3.49
N ALA A 31 17.77 -13.89 4.70
CA ALA A 31 16.87 -14.79 5.41
C ALA A 31 15.54 -14.99 4.67
N ALA A 32 14.98 -13.91 4.12
CA ALA A 32 13.78 -13.96 3.27
C ALA A 32 14.00 -14.76 1.98
N LEU A 33 15.15 -14.59 1.31
CA LEU A 33 15.54 -15.40 0.15
C LEU A 33 15.57 -16.89 0.51
N LYS A 34 16.27 -17.24 1.59
CA LYS A 34 16.37 -18.64 2.04
C LYS A 34 15.02 -19.25 2.41
N ALA A 35 14.13 -18.45 2.98
CA ALA A 35 12.78 -18.89 3.30
C ALA A 35 11.93 -19.09 2.02
N PHE A 36 12.05 -18.18 1.05
CA PHE A 36 11.40 -18.30 -0.25
C PHE A 36 11.90 -19.53 -1.03
N GLU A 37 13.21 -19.71 -1.14
CA GLU A 37 13.85 -20.89 -1.76
C GLU A 37 13.31 -22.18 -1.14
N ARG A 38 13.29 -22.27 0.20
CA ARG A 38 12.75 -23.42 0.92
C ARG A 38 11.28 -23.68 0.58
N SER A 39 10.46 -22.63 0.50
CA SER A 39 9.03 -22.75 0.16
C SER A 39 8.77 -23.24 -1.27
N ARG A 40 9.73 -23.01 -2.18
CA ARG A 40 9.65 -23.41 -3.59
C ARG A 40 10.41 -24.70 -3.90
N GLY A 41 11.05 -25.31 -2.89
CA GLY A 41 11.87 -26.52 -3.06
C GLY A 41 13.18 -26.27 -3.82
N PHE A 42 13.68 -25.03 -3.81
CA PHE A 42 14.95 -24.68 -4.45
C PHE A 42 16.14 -24.95 -3.51
N PRO A 43 17.37 -25.06 -4.06
CA PRO A 43 18.58 -24.99 -3.26
C PRO A 43 18.59 -23.74 -2.38
N VAL A 44 18.87 -23.90 -1.09
CA VAL A 44 18.79 -22.82 -0.10
C VAL A 44 20.18 -22.22 0.11
N ASP A 45 20.61 -21.35 -0.81
CA ASP A 45 21.90 -20.65 -0.70
C ASP A 45 21.72 -19.15 -0.40
N GLY A 46 20.52 -18.61 -0.51
CA GLY A 46 20.19 -17.22 -0.26
C GLY A 46 20.59 -16.28 -1.39
N THR A 47 20.62 -16.78 -2.63
CA THR A 47 21.02 -16.04 -3.83
C THR A 47 19.83 -15.86 -4.76
N ALA A 48 19.60 -14.63 -5.23
CA ALA A 48 18.58 -14.35 -6.23
C ALA A 48 19.04 -14.75 -7.64
N ASP A 49 19.23 -16.05 -7.87
CA ASP A 49 19.56 -16.60 -9.18
C ASP A 49 18.37 -16.48 -10.17
N GLU A 50 18.59 -16.85 -11.44
CA GLU A 50 17.56 -16.74 -12.47
C GLU A 50 16.26 -17.49 -12.14
N ARG A 51 16.34 -18.59 -11.38
CA ARG A 51 15.17 -19.42 -11.01
C ARG A 51 14.38 -18.74 -9.90
N VAL A 52 15.07 -18.23 -8.89
CA VAL A 52 14.47 -17.43 -7.80
C VAL A 52 13.82 -16.18 -8.38
N VAL A 53 14.52 -15.45 -9.27
CA VAL A 53 14.00 -14.28 -9.95
C VAL A 53 12.78 -14.61 -10.81
N ALA A 54 12.83 -15.69 -11.60
CA ALA A 54 11.70 -16.15 -12.41
C ALA A 54 10.48 -16.50 -11.52
N ALA A 55 10.69 -17.23 -10.41
CA ALA A 55 9.63 -17.58 -9.48
C ALA A 55 9.04 -16.35 -8.77
N LEU A 56 9.86 -15.37 -8.43
CA LEU A 56 9.42 -14.11 -7.83
C LEU A 56 8.65 -13.23 -8.81
N ARG A 57 8.91 -13.34 -10.12
CA ARG A 57 8.12 -12.69 -11.18
C ARG A 57 6.73 -13.31 -11.34
N LEU A 58 6.55 -14.58 -10.97
CA LEU A 58 5.24 -15.22 -10.97
C LEU A 58 4.40 -14.73 -9.78
N THR A 59 3.08 -14.73 -9.93
CA THR A 59 2.11 -14.29 -8.92
C THR A 59 2.14 -15.18 -7.67
N ALA A 60 2.02 -14.59 -6.48
CA ALA A 60 1.95 -15.29 -5.19
C ALA A 60 0.68 -16.15 -4.99
N SER A 61 -0.26 -16.13 -5.94
CA SER A 61 -1.59 -16.76 -5.83
C SER A 61 -1.61 -18.29 -5.98
N ALA A 62 -0.55 -18.99 -5.59
CA ALA A 62 -0.50 -20.46 -5.55
C ALA A 62 0.25 -20.97 -4.32
N LEU A 63 -0.12 -20.52 -3.13
CA LEU A 63 0.25 -21.18 -1.88
C LEU A 63 -1.00 -21.80 -1.23
N PRO A 64 -1.03 -23.11 -0.98
CA PRO A 64 -2.08 -23.71 -0.17
C PRO A 64 -2.00 -23.17 1.25
N ALA A 65 -3.17 -23.03 1.88
CA ALA A 65 -3.30 -22.57 3.27
C ALA A 65 -2.58 -23.56 4.22
N GLY A 66 -1.35 -23.23 4.59
CA GLY A 66 -0.58 -24.03 5.55
C GLY A 66 0.85 -23.55 5.74
N VAL A 67 1.13 -22.95 6.91
CA VAL A 67 2.44 -22.79 7.58
C VAL A 67 3.34 -21.70 6.94
N ILE A 68 3.68 -20.53 7.54
CA ILE A 68 4.02 -20.08 8.90
C ILE A 68 3.31 -18.74 9.21
N ARG A 69 2.98 -18.46 10.49
CA ARG A 69 2.36 -17.20 10.92
C ARG A 69 3.40 -16.09 11.16
N PRO A 70 3.10 -14.80 10.88
CA PRO A 70 4.01 -13.67 11.06
C PRO A 70 4.06 -13.18 12.53
N ALA A 71 4.31 -14.09 13.46
CA ALA A 71 4.76 -13.73 14.80
C ALA A 71 6.28 -14.00 14.81
N ASP A 72 7.06 -12.92 14.90
CA ASP A 72 8.49 -12.86 15.30
C ASP A 72 9.34 -11.82 14.52
N LEU A 73 8.73 -10.92 13.73
CA LEU A 73 9.42 -9.67 13.38
C LEU A 73 9.19 -8.65 14.51
N PRO A 74 10.25 -8.21 15.23
CA PRO A 74 10.06 -7.25 16.31
C PRO A 74 9.60 -5.90 15.74
N GLU A 75 8.52 -5.36 16.33
CA GLU A 75 7.92 -4.04 16.06
C GLU A 75 8.96 -2.91 15.88
N ALA A 76 10.10 -3.04 16.56
CA ALA A 76 11.23 -2.10 16.54
C ALA A 76 12.00 -2.05 15.21
N GLU A 77 11.93 -3.07 14.34
CA GLU A 77 12.56 -3.03 13.00
C GLU A 77 11.62 -2.44 11.94
N ILE A 78 10.30 -2.64 12.08
CA ILE A 78 9.28 -2.01 11.22
C ILE A 78 9.33 -0.48 11.37
N GLN A 79 9.60 0.02 12.58
CA GLN A 79 9.74 1.45 12.86
C GLN A 79 11.05 2.08 12.37
N LYS A 80 12.02 1.27 11.89
CA LYS A 80 13.32 1.75 11.37
C LYS A 80 13.35 1.97 9.86
N ILE A 81 12.26 1.69 9.13
CA ILE A 81 12.06 2.27 7.80
C ILE A 81 12.11 3.78 8.00
N LYS A 82 13.11 4.46 7.43
CA LYS A 82 13.29 5.92 7.58
C LYS A 82 12.00 6.61 7.18
N LEU A 83 11.19 7.00 8.18
CA LEU A 83 10.13 7.98 8.03
C LEU A 83 10.78 9.25 7.49
N VAL A 84 10.36 9.66 6.30
CA VAL A 84 10.61 11.01 5.80
C VAL A 84 10.16 11.99 6.90
N PRO A 85 10.88 13.09 7.18
CA PRO A 85 10.46 14.08 8.17
C PRO A 85 8.97 14.39 8.07
N GLN A 86 8.29 14.35 9.22
CA GLN A 86 6.83 14.45 9.39
C GLN A 86 6.19 15.44 8.40
N THR A 87 5.71 14.90 7.28
CA THR A 87 5.26 15.72 6.14
C THR A 87 3.82 16.20 6.30
N TRP A 88 3.00 15.41 7.00
CA TRP A 88 1.56 15.64 7.10
C TRP A 88 1.08 16.02 8.52
N PRO A 89 0.06 16.90 8.63
CA PRO A 89 -0.46 17.40 9.91
C PRO A 89 -1.19 16.31 10.70
N ARG A 90 -1.44 16.53 12.02
CA ARG A 90 -2.45 15.73 12.74
C ARG A 90 -3.82 15.97 12.12
N GLN A 91 -4.73 15.00 12.26
CA GLN A 91 -6.13 15.17 11.88
C GLN A 91 -6.73 16.45 12.48
N ALA A 92 -6.37 16.81 13.72
CA ALA A 92 -6.81 18.05 14.38
C ALA A 92 -6.28 19.33 13.70
N ASP A 93 -5.12 19.26 13.05
CA ASP A 93 -4.42 20.40 12.45
C ASP A 93 -4.69 20.52 10.94
N VAL A 94 -5.47 19.59 10.36
CA VAL A 94 -5.83 19.57 8.93
C VAL A 94 -6.43 20.90 8.46
N PRO A 95 -7.39 21.54 9.16
CA PRO A 95 -7.94 22.82 8.72
C PRO A 95 -6.88 23.94 8.64
N ALA A 96 -5.93 23.97 9.58
CA ALA A 96 -4.86 24.96 9.58
C ALA A 96 -3.86 24.73 8.44
N PHE A 97 -3.55 23.47 8.14
CA PHE A 97 -2.54 23.11 7.14
C PHE A 97 -3.09 23.06 5.70
N PHE A 98 -4.26 22.43 5.51
CA PHE A 98 -4.93 22.22 4.22
C PHE A 98 -6.09 23.20 3.97
N GLY A 99 -6.39 24.11 4.89
CA GLY A 99 -7.34 25.20 4.68
C GLY A 99 -8.80 24.75 4.65
N ALA A 100 -9.63 25.52 3.95
CA ALA A 100 -11.06 25.29 3.88
C ALA A 100 -11.38 23.96 3.15
N ILE A 101 -12.42 23.29 3.64
CA ILE A 101 -12.93 22.03 3.10
C ILE A 101 -13.27 22.17 1.61
N GLY A 102 -12.89 21.18 0.81
CA GLY A 102 -13.21 21.11 -0.62
C GLY A 102 -12.48 22.13 -1.50
N THR A 103 -11.56 22.93 -0.95
CA THR A 103 -10.81 23.93 -1.71
C THR A 103 -9.44 23.43 -2.14
N ARG A 104 -8.78 24.16 -3.07
CA ARG A 104 -7.40 23.86 -3.56
C ARG A 104 -7.23 22.45 -4.10
N GLN A 105 -8.21 22.01 -4.86
CA GLN A 105 -8.22 20.72 -5.53
C GLN A 105 -7.52 20.83 -6.87
N THR A 106 -6.81 19.76 -7.23
CA THR A 106 -6.22 19.55 -8.55
C THR A 106 -6.52 18.13 -9.01
N LEU A 107 -6.25 17.85 -10.28
CA LEU A 107 -6.39 16.53 -10.88
C LEU A 107 -5.00 15.97 -11.20
N ILE A 108 -4.75 14.74 -10.78
CA ILE A 108 -3.62 13.95 -11.29
C ILE A 108 -4.10 13.01 -12.38
N GLU A 109 -3.23 12.71 -13.35
CA GLU A 109 -3.40 11.58 -14.26
C GLU A 109 -2.92 10.30 -13.56
N ILE A 110 -3.72 9.24 -13.64
CA ILE A 110 -3.38 7.97 -12.99
C ILE A 110 -2.43 7.19 -13.93
N PRO A 111 -1.26 6.72 -13.44
CA PRO A 111 -0.21 6.13 -14.29
C PRO A 111 -0.47 4.68 -14.72
N PHE A 112 -1.66 4.14 -14.43
CA PHE A 112 -2.10 2.82 -14.87
C PHE A 112 -3.62 2.74 -14.93
N ASP A 113 -4.13 1.69 -15.60
CA ASP A 113 -5.56 1.45 -15.72
C ASP A 113 -6.22 1.20 -14.35
N MET A 114 -7.02 2.17 -13.91
CA MET A 114 -7.96 2.03 -12.79
C MET A 114 -9.41 2.06 -13.30
N VAL A 115 -10.29 1.42 -12.53
CA VAL A 115 -11.74 1.44 -12.74
C VAL A 115 -12.44 1.80 -11.43
N LEU A 116 -13.68 2.30 -11.50
CA LEU A 116 -14.46 2.56 -10.30
C LEU A 116 -14.78 1.24 -9.59
N ALA A 117 -14.59 1.21 -8.27
CA ALA A 117 -14.82 0.00 -7.47
C ALA A 117 -16.30 -0.44 -7.49
N TYR A 118 -17.22 0.51 -7.64
CA TYR A 118 -18.67 0.30 -7.72
C TYR A 118 -19.22 0.21 -9.15
N ASP A 119 -18.41 0.53 -10.17
CA ASP A 119 -18.75 0.33 -11.58
C ASP A 119 -17.48 0.06 -12.39
N ARG A 120 -17.15 -1.24 -12.52
CA ARG A 120 -15.89 -1.69 -13.13
C ARG A 120 -15.84 -1.46 -14.65
N GLY A 121 -16.97 -1.06 -15.27
CA GLY A 121 -17.00 -0.65 -16.68
C GLY A 121 -16.46 0.76 -16.90
N VAL A 122 -16.41 1.58 -15.85
CA VAL A 122 -15.98 2.98 -15.93
C VAL A 122 -14.51 3.11 -15.56
N ARG A 123 -13.70 3.58 -16.52
CA ARG A 123 -12.28 3.85 -16.30
C ARG A 123 -12.07 5.14 -15.51
N ALA A 124 -11.30 5.06 -14.43
CA ALA A 124 -10.81 6.22 -13.69
C ALA A 124 -9.45 6.63 -14.27
N ARG A 125 -9.44 7.65 -15.13
CA ARG A 125 -8.19 8.17 -15.74
C ARG A 125 -7.54 9.27 -14.91
N ARG A 126 -8.32 9.92 -14.04
CA ARG A 126 -7.90 11.05 -13.23
C ARG A 126 -8.42 10.90 -11.81
N MET A 127 -7.70 11.48 -10.85
CA MET A 127 -8.05 11.50 -9.44
C MET A 127 -8.00 12.93 -8.92
N SER A 128 -9.07 13.37 -8.23
CA SER A 128 -9.12 14.70 -7.60
C SER A 128 -8.48 14.64 -6.22
N LEU A 129 -7.52 15.53 -5.94
CA LEU A 129 -6.79 15.60 -4.67
C LEU A 129 -6.48 17.06 -4.32
N HIS A 130 -6.15 17.32 -3.06
CA HIS A 130 -5.58 18.62 -2.67
C HIS A 130 -4.23 18.84 -3.39
N GLU A 131 -3.97 20.06 -3.87
CA GLU A 131 -2.75 20.41 -4.63
C GLU A 131 -1.45 20.04 -3.89
N LYS A 132 -1.40 20.24 -2.57
CA LYS A 132 -0.27 19.85 -1.71
C LYS A 132 0.05 18.34 -1.70
N VAL A 133 -0.94 17.47 -1.87
CA VAL A 133 -0.75 16.01 -1.75
C VAL A 133 -0.68 15.33 -3.12
N ALA A 134 -1.16 15.98 -4.18
CA ALA A 134 -1.21 15.45 -5.53
C ALA A 134 0.15 14.95 -6.06
N PRO A 135 1.27 15.70 -5.95
CA PRO A 135 2.59 15.22 -6.40
C PRO A 135 3.06 13.97 -5.65
N SER A 136 2.75 13.89 -4.35
CA SER A 136 3.09 12.74 -3.50
C SER A 136 2.28 11.51 -3.90
N ALA A 137 0.96 11.64 -4.04
CA ALA A 137 0.10 10.55 -4.49
C ALA A 137 0.49 10.04 -5.89
N LEU A 138 0.87 10.92 -6.81
CA LEU A 138 1.35 10.53 -8.15
C LEU A 138 2.59 9.64 -8.06
N ARG A 139 3.60 10.02 -7.27
CA ARG A 139 4.81 9.20 -7.07
C ARG A 139 4.47 7.84 -6.46
N VAL A 140 3.53 7.77 -5.51
CA VAL A 140 3.06 6.48 -4.98
C VAL A 140 2.44 5.62 -6.08
N LEU A 141 1.54 6.17 -6.88
CA LEU A 141 0.87 5.43 -7.94
C LEU A 141 1.85 4.97 -9.03
N GLU A 142 2.85 5.79 -9.38
CA GLU A 142 3.93 5.40 -10.29
C GLU A 142 4.76 4.25 -9.70
N ARG A 143 5.08 4.31 -8.40
CA ARG A 143 5.78 3.24 -7.69
C ARG A 143 4.95 1.95 -7.67
N VAL A 144 3.65 2.03 -7.39
CA VAL A 144 2.72 0.89 -7.47
C VAL A 144 2.67 0.30 -8.88
N ALA A 145 2.73 1.14 -9.92
CA ALA A 145 2.79 0.69 -11.31
C ALA A 145 4.05 -0.14 -11.62
N GLN A 146 5.17 0.17 -10.96
CA GLN A 146 6.45 -0.54 -11.07
C GLN A 146 6.50 -1.82 -10.22
N LEU A 147 5.90 -1.79 -9.03
CA LEU A 147 5.91 -2.90 -8.06
C LEU A 147 5.03 -4.09 -8.51
N TYR A 148 3.91 -3.77 -9.14
CA TYR A 148 2.88 -4.74 -9.52
C TYR A 148 2.62 -4.66 -11.02
N SER A 149 2.49 -5.79 -11.70
CA SER A 149 1.97 -5.86 -13.06
C SER A 149 0.49 -5.44 -13.12
N ALA A 150 -0.03 -5.17 -14.33
CA ALA A 150 -1.45 -4.84 -14.51
C ALA A 150 -2.38 -5.97 -14.00
N LYS A 151 -1.99 -7.23 -14.23
CA LYS A 151 -2.73 -8.40 -13.74
C LYS A 151 -2.76 -8.44 -12.22
N GLU A 152 -1.62 -8.25 -11.57
CA GLU A 152 -1.53 -8.24 -10.10
C GLU A 152 -2.37 -7.11 -9.50
N ARG A 153 -2.29 -5.89 -10.04
CA ARG A 153 -3.13 -4.78 -9.56
C ARG A 153 -4.63 -5.12 -9.65
N ALA A 154 -5.05 -5.83 -10.69
CA ALA A 154 -6.44 -6.28 -10.84
C ALA A 154 -6.84 -7.38 -9.84
N GLU A 155 -6.00 -8.39 -9.64
CA GLU A 155 -6.26 -9.50 -8.71
C GLU A 155 -6.30 -9.01 -7.25
N LEU A 156 -5.33 -8.16 -6.87
CA LEU A 156 -5.20 -7.56 -5.55
C LEU A 156 -6.27 -6.50 -5.27
N GLY A 157 -6.88 -5.89 -6.30
CA GLY A 157 -7.82 -4.79 -6.15
C GLY A 157 -7.20 -3.40 -6.08
N LEU A 158 -5.88 -3.27 -6.29
CA LEU A 158 -5.17 -1.99 -6.27
C LEU A 158 -5.61 -1.06 -7.40
N ASN A 159 -6.28 -1.59 -8.43
CA ASN A 159 -6.85 -0.81 -9.52
C ASN A 159 -8.33 -0.43 -9.32
N LEU A 160 -8.96 -0.83 -8.21
CA LEU A 160 -10.35 -0.54 -7.90
C LEU A 160 -10.44 0.75 -7.10
N PHE A 161 -10.63 1.87 -7.79
CA PHE A 161 -10.73 3.19 -7.19
C PHE A 161 -12.09 3.37 -6.51
N ALA A 162 -12.10 3.51 -5.18
CA ALA A 162 -13.33 3.69 -4.40
C ALA A 162 -13.62 5.15 -4.03
N GLY A 163 -12.69 6.07 -4.29
CA GLY A 163 -12.94 7.51 -4.24
C GLY A 163 -11.78 8.30 -3.64
N SER A 164 -11.80 9.62 -3.85
CA SER A 164 -10.85 10.56 -3.24
C SER A 164 -11.59 11.76 -2.63
N LEU A 165 -11.77 12.88 -3.32
CA LEU A 165 -12.54 14.01 -2.80
C LEU A 165 -14.02 13.62 -2.60
N ASN A 166 -14.49 13.73 -1.35
CA ASN A 166 -15.91 13.60 -1.01
C ASN A 166 -16.20 14.41 0.26
N VAL A 167 -16.82 15.58 0.09
CA VAL A 167 -17.13 16.49 1.19
C VAL A 167 -18.32 15.95 1.99
N ARG A 168 -18.02 15.39 3.17
CA ARG A 168 -19.04 14.80 4.05
C ARG A 168 -18.60 14.79 5.51
N ARG A 169 -19.60 14.83 6.40
CA ARG A 169 -19.39 14.51 7.81
C ARG A 169 -19.24 13.01 8.01
N MET A 170 -18.49 12.63 9.03
CA MET A 170 -18.38 11.24 9.46
C MET A 170 -19.71 10.77 10.05
N ARG A 171 -20.06 9.50 9.81
CA ARG A 171 -21.28 8.91 10.35
C ARG A 171 -21.24 8.94 11.89
N GLY A 172 -22.30 9.45 12.51
CA GLY A 172 -22.43 9.49 13.97
C GLY A 172 -21.65 10.60 14.66
N GLY A 173 -21.11 11.58 13.93
CA GLY A 173 -20.36 12.70 14.51
C GLY A 173 -20.51 14.01 13.73
N SER A 174 -19.91 15.08 14.26
CA SER A 174 -19.88 16.40 13.63
C SER A 174 -18.60 16.67 12.83
N ALA A 175 -17.56 15.84 13.02
CA ALA A 175 -16.28 15.96 12.32
C ALA A 175 -16.42 15.65 10.82
N TYR A 176 -15.66 16.38 10.00
CA TYR A 176 -15.56 16.10 8.58
C TYR A 176 -14.58 14.96 8.31
N SER A 177 -14.90 14.13 7.30
CA SER A 177 -14.00 13.09 6.82
C SER A 177 -12.75 13.70 6.20
N MET A 178 -11.61 13.01 6.26
CA MET A 178 -10.37 13.42 5.57
C MET A 178 -10.54 13.52 4.05
N HIS A 179 -11.49 12.77 3.46
CA HIS A 179 -11.89 12.93 2.06
C HIS A 179 -12.41 14.33 1.75
N SER A 180 -12.91 15.08 2.74
CA SER A 180 -13.48 16.41 2.54
C SER A 180 -12.42 17.45 2.16
N TRP A 181 -11.13 17.19 2.44
CA TRP A 181 -10.03 18.04 2.00
C TRP A 181 -9.37 17.52 0.72
N GLY A 182 -9.79 16.37 0.17
CA GLY A 182 -9.11 15.72 -0.95
C GLY A 182 -7.73 15.16 -0.57
N ILE A 183 -7.56 14.77 0.70
CA ILE A 183 -6.29 14.25 1.25
C ILE A 183 -6.39 12.77 1.64
N ALA A 184 -7.42 12.07 1.17
CA ALA A 184 -7.64 10.67 1.41
C ALA A 184 -8.12 9.95 0.16
N ILE A 185 -7.78 8.67 0.06
CA ILE A 185 -8.07 7.81 -1.08
C ILE A 185 -8.53 6.44 -0.56
N ASP A 186 -9.60 5.92 -1.15
CA ASP A 186 -10.11 4.58 -0.85
C ASP A 186 -9.90 3.63 -2.04
N PHE A 187 -9.59 2.37 -1.73
CA PHE A 187 -9.39 1.28 -2.70
C PHE A 187 -10.23 0.05 -2.34
N ASP A 188 -10.91 -0.56 -3.33
CA ASP A 188 -11.56 -1.86 -3.19
C ASP A 188 -12.47 -2.01 -1.96
N ASN A 189 -13.39 -1.05 -1.79
CA ASN A 189 -14.29 -0.97 -0.64
C ASN A 189 -15.15 -2.23 -0.42
N ALA A 190 -15.47 -2.98 -1.48
CA ALA A 190 -16.28 -4.19 -1.40
C ALA A 190 -15.60 -5.34 -0.64
N ARG A 191 -14.27 -5.50 -0.81
CA ARG A 191 -13.47 -6.54 -0.12
C ARG A 191 -12.73 -6.01 1.11
N ASN A 192 -12.91 -4.73 1.43
CA ASN A 192 -12.29 -4.05 2.56
C ASN A 192 -13.32 -3.16 3.29
N PRO A 193 -14.43 -3.74 3.78
CA PRO A 193 -15.46 -2.95 4.45
C PRO A 193 -14.91 -2.28 5.71
N LEU A 194 -15.50 -1.15 6.09
CA LEU A 194 -15.01 -0.24 7.14
C LEU A 194 -14.59 -0.93 8.46
N ASN A 195 -15.31 -1.98 8.86
CA ASN A 195 -15.11 -2.70 10.12
C ASN A 195 -14.31 -4.01 9.97
N ALA A 196 -13.90 -4.39 8.75
CA ALA A 196 -13.04 -5.56 8.58
C ALA A 196 -11.61 -5.23 9.01
N GLY A 197 -11.04 -6.13 9.80
CA GLY A 197 -9.63 -6.14 10.17
C GLY A 197 -8.86 -7.24 9.44
N ARG A 198 -7.67 -7.54 9.93
CA ARG A 198 -6.92 -8.75 9.54
C ARG A 198 -7.59 -10.00 10.11
N PRO A 199 -7.69 -11.10 9.35
CA PRO A 199 -7.31 -11.25 7.94
C PRO A 199 -8.46 -11.02 6.93
N GLU A 200 -9.64 -10.60 7.39
CA GLU A 200 -10.85 -10.52 6.56
C GLU A 200 -10.74 -9.48 5.45
N ALA A 201 -10.07 -8.35 5.71
CA ALA A 201 -9.86 -7.31 4.72
C ALA A 201 -8.81 -7.75 3.68
N ARG A 202 -9.17 -7.71 2.39
CA ARG A 202 -8.30 -8.17 1.30
C ARG A 202 -6.93 -7.48 1.29
N LEU A 203 -6.89 -6.18 1.51
CA LEU A 203 -5.65 -5.40 1.49
C LEU A 203 -4.84 -5.56 2.78
N SER A 204 -5.30 -6.37 3.74
CA SER A 204 -4.52 -6.71 4.93
C SER A 204 -3.50 -7.83 4.70
N HIS A 205 -3.55 -8.48 3.53
CA HIS A 205 -2.72 -9.64 3.21
C HIS A 205 -1.29 -9.20 2.84
N ALA A 206 -0.32 -10.11 3.00
CA ALA A 206 1.09 -9.81 2.83
C ALA A 206 1.45 -9.36 1.40
N ASP A 207 0.70 -9.80 0.39
CA ASP A 207 0.88 -9.41 -1.00
C ASP A 207 0.54 -7.93 -1.29
N ALA A 208 -0.25 -7.29 -0.42
CA ALA A 208 -0.53 -5.86 -0.43
C ALA A 208 0.47 -5.03 0.39
N LEU A 209 1.43 -5.64 1.09
CA LEU A 209 2.39 -4.91 1.92
C LEU A 209 3.25 -3.90 1.12
N PRO A 210 3.82 -4.23 -0.05
CA PRO A 210 4.56 -3.24 -0.85
C PRO A 210 3.71 -2.04 -1.29
N PHE A 211 2.41 -2.23 -1.52
CA PHE A 211 1.47 -1.15 -1.80
C PHE A 211 1.38 -0.18 -0.60
N TRP A 212 1.22 -0.69 0.62
CA TRP A 212 1.18 0.15 1.81
C TRP A 212 2.51 0.84 2.10
N GLN A 213 3.63 0.15 1.93
CA GLN A 213 4.96 0.73 2.11
C GLN A 213 5.21 1.89 1.12
N ALA A 214 4.66 1.83 -0.10
CA ALA A 214 4.76 2.94 -1.04
C ALA A 214 4.05 4.22 -0.53
N TRP A 215 2.87 4.07 0.10
CA TRP A 215 2.17 5.18 0.76
C TRP A 215 2.93 5.70 1.99
N GLU A 216 3.39 4.78 2.85
CA GLU A 216 4.13 5.10 4.08
C GLU A 216 5.45 5.84 3.78
N ALA A 217 6.14 5.49 2.70
CA ALA A 217 7.35 6.16 2.23
C ALA A 217 7.12 7.62 1.84
N GLU A 218 5.87 7.99 1.53
CA GLU A 218 5.43 9.35 1.22
C GLU A 218 4.70 9.99 2.42
N GLY A 219 4.81 9.38 3.61
CA GLY A 219 4.26 9.86 4.87
C GLY A 219 2.77 9.59 5.06
N TRP A 220 2.08 9.00 4.08
CA TRP A 220 0.65 8.73 4.17
C TRP A 220 0.36 7.63 5.20
N LEU A 221 -0.79 7.76 5.87
CA LEU A 221 -1.23 6.85 6.91
C LEU A 221 -2.40 5.99 6.42
N SER A 222 -2.26 4.66 6.53
CA SER A 222 -3.39 3.73 6.42
C SER A 222 -3.99 3.44 7.81
N LEU A 223 -5.31 3.57 7.94
CA LEU A 223 -6.01 3.20 9.19
C LEU A 223 -5.99 1.68 9.40
N GLY A 224 -6.03 0.89 8.33
CA GLY A 224 -5.87 -0.57 8.39
C GLY A 224 -4.53 -0.96 8.98
N ARG A 225 -3.45 -0.33 8.51
CA ARG A 225 -2.09 -0.56 9.02
C ARG A 225 -1.94 -0.13 10.48
N ALA A 226 -2.44 1.05 10.83
CA ALA A 226 -2.22 1.67 12.14
C ALA A 226 -3.17 1.17 13.24
N ARG A 227 -4.40 0.79 12.89
CA ARG A 227 -5.48 0.49 13.85
C ARG A 227 -6.30 -0.75 13.52
N ASN A 228 -5.98 -1.46 12.45
CA ASN A 228 -6.64 -2.70 12.03
C ASN A 228 -8.14 -2.57 11.72
N PHE A 229 -8.55 -1.45 11.12
CA PHE A 229 -9.88 -1.24 10.53
C PHE A 229 -9.76 -0.32 9.32
N ASP A 230 -10.78 -0.27 8.45
CA ASP A 230 -10.79 0.62 7.28
C ASP A 230 -9.57 0.41 6.35
N TRP A 231 -9.32 -0.84 5.98
CA TRP A 231 -8.19 -1.24 5.13
C TRP A 231 -8.25 -0.71 3.70
N MET A 232 -9.39 -0.17 3.25
CA MET A 232 -9.46 0.53 1.97
C MET A 232 -8.77 1.90 2.00
N HIS A 233 -8.61 2.49 3.19
CA HIS A 233 -8.35 3.91 3.37
C HIS A 233 -6.88 4.26 3.57
N VAL A 234 -6.44 5.33 2.92
CA VAL A 234 -5.16 5.99 3.14
C VAL A 234 -5.33 7.51 3.17
N GLN A 235 -4.62 8.20 4.07
CA GLN A 235 -4.75 9.65 4.28
C GLN A 235 -3.40 10.36 4.49
N ALA A 236 -3.28 11.57 3.95
CA ALA A 236 -2.19 12.50 4.22
C ALA A 236 -2.46 13.32 5.50
N ALA A 237 -2.74 12.62 6.59
CA ALA A 237 -2.87 13.17 7.94
C ALA A 237 -2.59 12.07 8.96
N ARG A 238 -1.98 12.42 10.09
CA ARG A 238 -1.67 11.49 11.18
C ARG A 238 -2.73 11.53 12.29
N LEU A 239 -2.84 10.45 13.06
CA LEU A 239 -3.75 10.34 14.21
C LEU A 239 -3.41 11.35 15.32
#